data_AF-A0A953P7S9-F1
#
_entry.id   AF-A0A953P7S9-F1
#
_cell.length_a   1.000
_cell.length_b   1.000
_cell.length_c   1.000
_cell.angle_alpha   90.00
_cell.angle_beta   90.00
_cell.angle_gamma   90.00
#
_symmetry.space_group_name_H-M   'P 1'
#
loop_
_entity.id
_entity.type
_entity.pdbx_description
1 polymer ?
#
loop_
_entity_poly.entity_id
_entity_poly.type
_entity_poly.pdbx_seq_one_letter_code
_entity_poly.pdbx_strand_id
1 'polypeptide(L)'
;MHDAKQAFKEIARVTKPGGKIVIADSYWNSLKIDGIPNEDSEIVKKAYLGFIKNPSIAANLKDLFLAEGFTEKDISQEIMKLEFHGLQELELVLWIKPSLELGEKVGVITADEGLHVLQEIQATQESKIKTSFDLYIIKGIKP
;
A
#
# COMPACT_ATOMS: atom_id res chain seq x y z
N MET A 1 -1.57 12.84 10.10
CA MET A 1 -2.90 12.49 10.64
C MET A 1 -2.84 11.03 11.06
N HIS A 2 -2.90 10.72 12.35
CA HIS A 2 -2.58 9.38 12.88
C HIS A 2 -3.79 8.44 13.04
N ASP A 3 -5.00 8.97 12.96
CA ASP A 3 -6.23 8.20 13.19
C ASP A 3 -7.12 8.23 11.93
N ALA A 4 -7.13 7.13 11.19
CA ALA A 4 -7.93 6.99 9.98
C ALA A 4 -9.45 7.06 10.27
N LYS A 5 -9.89 6.61 11.45
CA LYS A 5 -11.30 6.69 11.85
C LYS A 5 -11.70 8.14 12.07
N GLN A 6 -10.90 8.90 12.82
CA GLN A 6 -11.16 10.32 13.04
C GLN A 6 -11.10 11.12 11.72
N ALA A 7 -10.14 10.81 10.85
CA ALA A 7 -10.06 11.43 9.53
C ALA A 7 -11.32 11.17 8.70
N PHE A 8 -11.74 9.91 8.63
CA PHE A 8 -12.93 9.52 7.88
C PHE A 8 -14.20 10.13 8.45
N LYS A 9 -14.35 10.17 9.77
CA LYS A 9 -15.45 10.86 10.46
C LYS A 9 -15.56 12.32 10.06
N GLU A 10 -14.45 13.05 9.96
CA GLU A 10 -14.48 14.44 9.50
C GLU A 10 -14.87 14.56 8.03
N ILE A 11 -14.38 13.66 7.16
CA ILE A 11 -14.79 13.60 5.74
C ILE A 11 -16.30 13.35 5.64
N ALA A 12 -16.83 12.38 6.39
CA ALA A 12 -18.25 12.07 6.43
C ALA A 12 -19.07 13.25 6.94
N ARG A 13 -18.61 13.94 8.00
CA ARG A 13 -19.28 15.12 8.57
C ARG A 13 -19.42 16.26 7.57
N VAL A 14 -18.36 16.59 6.82
CA VAL A 14 -18.36 17.73 5.88
C VAL A 14 -19.00 17.42 4.54
N THR A 15 -19.11 16.14 4.18
CA THR A 15 -19.81 15.71 2.96
C THR A 15 -21.31 16.00 3.12
N LYS A 16 -21.93 16.61 2.10
CA LYS A 16 -23.38 16.87 2.09
C LYS A 16 -24.17 15.58 1.79
N PRO A 17 -25.44 15.45 2.22
CA PRO A 17 -26.33 14.38 1.76
C PRO A 17 -26.33 14.30 0.22
N GLY A 18 -26.28 13.09 -0.33
CA GLY A 18 -26.09 12.81 -1.76
C GLY A 18 -24.67 13.08 -2.31
N GLY A 19 -23.77 13.61 -1.49
CA GLY A 19 -22.37 13.82 -1.83
C GLY A 19 -21.60 12.51 -1.98
N LYS A 20 -20.55 12.51 -2.80
CA LYS A 20 -19.74 11.33 -3.10
C LYS A 20 -18.38 11.45 -2.41
N ILE A 21 -17.99 10.39 -1.72
CA ILE A 21 -16.63 10.20 -1.20
C ILE A 21 -16.00 9.09 -2.04
N VAL A 22 -14.81 9.34 -2.57
CA VAL A 22 -14.01 8.33 -3.28
C VAL A 22 -12.65 8.28 -2.61
N ILE A 23 -12.25 7.09 -2.15
CA ILE A 23 -10.95 6.83 -1.54
C ILE A 23 -10.28 5.74 -2.36
N ALA A 24 -9.05 6.00 -2.79
CA ALA A 24 -8.17 5.02 -3.41
C ALA A 24 -6.94 4.87 -2.50
N ASP A 25 -6.71 3.67 -1.98
CA ASP A 25 -5.58 3.41 -1.09
C ASP A 25 -5.00 2.01 -1.33
N SER A 26 -3.69 1.88 -1.15
CA SER A 26 -2.95 0.65 -1.43
C SER A 26 -2.95 -0.26 -0.21
N TYR A 27 -3.20 -1.54 -0.45
CA TYR A 27 -3.04 -2.59 0.55
C TYR A 27 -1.58 -3.07 0.54
N TRP A 28 -0.72 -2.35 1.25
CA TRP A 28 0.72 -2.60 1.24
C TRP A 28 1.13 -3.98 1.76
N ASN A 29 0.26 -4.64 2.53
CA ASN A 29 0.48 -6.02 2.94
C ASN A 29 0.40 -7.03 1.79
N SER A 30 -0.20 -6.69 0.64
CA SER A 30 -0.16 -7.54 -0.56
C SER A 30 0.98 -7.21 -1.52
N LEU A 31 1.90 -6.32 -1.13
CA LEU A 31 3.12 -6.08 -1.88
C LEU A 31 3.92 -7.37 -2.07
N LYS A 32 4.25 -7.64 -3.33
CA LYS A 32 5.07 -8.78 -3.77
C LYS A 32 6.00 -8.34 -4.90
N ILE A 33 7.26 -8.79 -4.84
CA ILE A 33 8.25 -8.65 -5.90
C ILE A 33 8.64 -10.05 -6.37
N ASP A 34 8.12 -10.43 -7.53
CA ASP A 34 8.52 -11.64 -8.24
C ASP A 34 9.84 -11.41 -9.01
N GLY A 35 10.62 -12.48 -9.17
CA GLY A 35 11.91 -12.46 -9.86
C GLY A 35 13.11 -12.54 -8.92
N ILE A 36 12.91 -12.24 -7.63
CA ILE A 36 13.88 -12.40 -6.54
C ILE A 36 13.41 -13.47 -5.53
N PRO A 37 14.28 -13.95 -4.62
CA PRO A 37 13.87 -14.81 -3.52
C PRO A 37 12.74 -14.19 -2.68
N ASN A 38 11.83 -15.03 -2.19
CA ASN A 38 10.66 -14.56 -1.44
C ASN A 38 11.04 -13.86 -0.13
N GLU A 39 12.12 -14.30 0.52
CA GLU A 39 12.68 -13.65 1.70
C GLU A 39 13.11 -12.20 1.44
N ASP A 40 13.74 -11.93 0.30
CA ASP A 40 14.13 -10.56 -0.08
C ASP A 40 12.93 -9.68 -0.39
N SER A 41 11.92 -10.22 -1.06
CA SER A 41 10.64 -9.52 -1.26
C SER A 41 9.99 -9.14 0.07
N GLU A 42 10.05 -10.01 1.08
CA GLU A 42 9.51 -9.71 2.42
C GLU A 42 10.38 -8.69 3.17
N ILE A 43 11.69 -8.63 2.94
CA ILE A 43 12.55 -7.56 3.49
C ILE A 43 12.17 -6.20 2.91
N VAL A 44 11.97 -6.09 1.59
CA VAL A 44 11.50 -4.84 0.96
C VAL A 44 10.18 -4.40 1.58
N LYS A 45 9.22 -5.33 1.67
CA LYS A 45 7.92 -5.08 2.28
C LYS A 45 8.06 -4.65 3.73
N LYS A 46 8.88 -5.33 4.54
CA LYS A 46 9.16 -4.96 5.94
C LYS A 46 9.72 -3.54 6.06
N ALA A 47 10.63 -3.15 5.17
CA ALA A 47 11.15 -1.78 5.12
C ALA A 47 10.02 -0.77 4.86
N TYR A 48 9.14 -1.06 3.91
CA TYR A 48 7.94 -0.29 3.59
C TYR A 48 6.97 -0.12 4.77
N LEU A 49 6.65 -1.24 5.43
CA LEU A 49 5.76 -1.26 6.58
C LEU A 49 6.35 -0.50 7.79
N GLY A 50 7.67 -0.30 7.82
CA GLY A 50 8.35 0.48 8.86
C GLY A 50 8.00 1.97 8.88
N PHE A 51 7.55 2.54 7.76
CA PHE A 51 7.17 3.97 7.68
C PHE A 51 5.71 4.20 7.30
N ILE A 52 5.02 3.21 6.72
CA ILE A 52 3.58 3.28 6.47
C ILE A 52 2.83 3.01 7.76
N LYS A 53 2.14 4.03 8.28
CA LYS A 53 1.48 3.96 9.59
C LYS A 53 0.31 2.96 9.66
N ASN A 54 -0.46 2.82 8.58
CA ASN A 54 -1.64 1.94 8.53
C ASN A 54 -1.65 1.12 7.23
N PRO A 55 -0.73 0.17 7.04
CA PRO A 55 -0.53 -0.52 5.76
C PRO A 55 -1.72 -1.39 5.33
N SER A 56 -2.63 -1.68 6.27
CA SER A 56 -3.83 -2.48 6.05
C SER A 56 -5.12 -1.65 5.97
N ILE A 57 -5.04 -0.32 5.99
CA ILE A 57 -6.25 0.51 6.08
C ILE A 57 -7.16 0.34 4.87
N ALA A 58 -6.58 0.15 3.68
CA ALA A 58 -7.28 -0.10 2.43
C ALA A 58 -8.34 -1.21 2.56
N ALA A 59 -7.98 -2.33 3.21
CA ALA A 59 -8.87 -3.46 3.43
C ALA A 59 -10.03 -3.17 4.41
N ASN A 60 -9.89 -2.14 5.25
CA ASN A 60 -10.87 -1.77 6.28
C ASN A 60 -11.65 -0.50 5.92
N LEU A 61 -11.41 0.11 4.76
CA LEU A 61 -12.06 1.36 4.36
C LEU A 61 -13.58 1.21 4.32
N LYS A 62 -14.11 0.07 3.85
CA LYS A 62 -15.56 -0.19 3.82
C LYS A 62 -16.18 -0.13 5.22
N ASP A 63 -15.49 -0.69 6.22
CA ASP A 63 -15.96 -0.67 7.60
C ASP A 63 -16.00 0.75 8.17
N LEU A 64 -15.13 1.65 7.70
CA LEU A 64 -15.20 3.07 8.06
C LEU A 64 -16.47 3.73 7.53
N PHE A 65 -16.87 3.45 6.28
CA PHE A 65 -18.13 3.94 5.74
C PHE A 65 -19.32 3.44 6.56
N LEU A 66 -19.37 2.12 6.84
CA LEU A 66 -20.45 1.53 7.63
C LEU A 66 -20.52 2.13 9.04
N ALA A 67 -19.38 2.39 9.68
CA ALA A 67 -19.31 3.00 11.00
C ALA A 67 -19.88 4.43 11.06
N GLU A 68 -19.83 5.18 9.96
CA GLU A 68 -20.39 6.54 9.86
C GLU A 68 -21.83 6.56 9.31
N GLY A 69 -22.51 5.41 9.27
CA GLY A 69 -23.93 5.32 8.95
C GLY A 69 -24.26 5.20 7.46
N PHE A 70 -23.26 5.00 6.60
CA PHE A 70 -23.53 4.56 5.22
C PHE A 70 -24.08 3.14 5.24
N THR A 71 -24.91 2.80 4.25
CA THR A 71 -25.42 1.43 4.11
C THR A 71 -24.73 0.72 2.95
N GLU A 72 -24.81 -0.61 2.90
CA GLU A 72 -24.22 -1.44 1.84
C GLU A 72 -24.63 -1.01 0.42
N LYS A 73 -25.86 -0.53 0.23
CA LYS A 73 -26.36 -0.02 -1.06
C LYS A 73 -25.72 1.31 -1.49
N ASP A 74 -25.15 2.04 -0.54
CA ASP A 74 -24.56 3.37 -0.76
C ASP A 74 -23.06 3.26 -1.07
N ILE A 75 -22.47 2.07 -0.89
CA ILE A 75 -21.04 1.81 -0.99
C ILE A 75 -20.76 0.87 -2.16
N SER A 76 -19.76 1.20 -2.97
CA SER A 76 -19.17 0.29 -3.95
C SER A 76 -17.68 0.16 -3.69
N GLN A 77 -17.17 -1.07 -3.75
CA GLN A 77 -15.76 -1.38 -3.58
C GLN A 77 -15.24 -2.12 -4.82
N GLU A 78 -14.09 -1.68 -5.31
CA GLU A 78 -13.33 -2.34 -6.36
C GLU A 78 -11.92 -2.60 -5.85
N ILE A 79 -11.37 -3.77 -6.16
CA ILE A 79 -9.97 -4.11 -5.87
C ILE A 79 -9.28 -4.26 -7.22
N MET A 80 -8.30 -3.41 -7.45
CA MET A 80 -7.49 -3.42 -8.66
C MET A 80 -6.09 -3.91 -8.31
N LYS A 81 -5.61 -4.93 -9.01
CA LYS A 81 -4.23 -5.38 -8.88
C LYS A 81 -3.34 -4.46 -9.72
N LEU A 82 -2.47 -3.69 -9.06
CA LEU A 82 -1.45 -2.91 -9.74
C LEU A 82 -0.26 -3.83 -10.02
N GLU A 83 0.19 -3.84 -11.26
CA GLU A 83 1.32 -4.65 -11.71
C GLU A 83 2.31 -3.78 -12.49
N PHE A 84 3.58 -3.89 -12.13
CA PHE A 84 4.69 -3.15 -12.73
C PHE A 84 5.77 -4.12 -13.17
N HIS A 85 6.38 -3.83 -14.32
CA HIS A 85 7.29 -4.74 -14.99
C HIS A 85 8.66 -4.11 -15.18
N GLY A 86 9.69 -4.88 -14.86
CA GLY A 86 11.07 -4.41 -14.98
C GLY A 86 11.53 -3.57 -13.81
N LEU A 87 12.85 -3.39 -13.75
CA LEU A 87 13.54 -2.70 -12.68
C LEU A 87 13.25 -1.21 -12.70
N GLN A 88 13.12 -0.63 -13.90
CA GLN A 88 12.84 0.80 -14.04
C GLN A 88 11.49 1.19 -13.44
N GLU A 89 10.42 0.44 -13.72
CA GLU A 89 9.10 0.70 -13.15
C GLU A 89 9.07 0.42 -11.64
N LEU A 90 9.74 -0.67 -11.22
CA LEU A 90 9.90 -1.01 -9.82
C LEU A 90 10.53 0.15 -9.03
N GLU A 91 11.65 0.69 -9.50
CA GLU A 91 12.32 1.81 -8.83
C GLU A 91 11.51 3.09 -8.87
N LEU A 92 10.75 3.37 -9.94
CA LEU A 92 9.91 4.57 -10.02
C LEU A 92 8.74 4.56 -9.03
N VAL A 93 8.17 3.38 -8.79
CA VAL A 93 6.97 3.22 -7.94
C VAL A 93 7.33 2.94 -6.50
N LEU A 94 8.34 2.07 -6.28
CA LEU A 94 8.69 1.58 -4.95
C LEU A 94 9.98 2.15 -4.39
N TRP A 95 10.68 3.08 -5.04
CA TRP A 95 11.84 3.78 -4.47
C TRP A 95 12.68 2.86 -3.56
N ILE A 96 13.11 1.71 -4.10
CA ILE A 96 13.45 0.54 -3.27
C ILE A 96 14.61 0.88 -2.37
N LYS A 97 15.68 1.43 -2.96
CA LYS A 97 16.86 1.87 -2.22
C LYS A 97 16.52 2.89 -1.12
N PRO A 98 15.82 4.02 -1.39
CA PRO A 98 15.37 4.92 -0.33
C PRO A 98 14.56 4.25 0.79
N SER A 99 13.71 3.27 0.43
CA SER A 99 12.87 2.56 1.40
C SER A 99 13.70 1.64 2.30
N LEU A 100 14.68 0.94 1.74
CA LEU A 100 15.63 0.12 2.49
C LEU A 100 16.49 0.99 3.41
N GLU A 101 17.08 2.08 2.90
CA GLU A 101 17.87 3.03 3.70
C GLU A 101 17.07 3.61 4.88
N LEU A 102 15.79 3.94 4.67
CA LEU A 102 14.91 4.39 5.74
C LEU A 102 14.62 3.25 6.73
N GLY A 103 14.36 2.04 6.21
CA GLY A 103 14.11 0.85 7.02
C GLY A 103 15.29 0.50 7.94
N GLU A 104 16.51 0.62 7.43
CA GLU A 104 17.74 0.49 8.20
C GLU A 104 17.83 1.56 9.29
N LYS A 105 17.60 2.83 8.91
CA LYS A 105 17.67 3.97 9.83
C LYS A 105 16.70 3.87 11.00
N VAL A 106 15.50 3.33 10.78
CA VAL A 106 14.49 3.13 11.84
C VAL A 106 14.59 1.77 12.52
N GLY A 107 15.57 0.94 12.14
CA GLY A 107 15.86 -0.35 12.76
C GLY A 107 14.85 -1.45 12.47
N VAL A 108 14.06 -1.34 11.38
CA VAL A 108 13.16 -2.44 10.96
C VAL A 108 13.90 -3.49 10.16
N ILE A 109 15.00 -3.15 9.49
CA ILE A 109 15.90 -4.08 8.83
C ILE A 109 17.36 -3.75 9.19
N THR A 110 18.25 -4.69 8.96
CA THR A 110 19.70 -4.53 9.12
C THR A 110 20.33 -4.04 7.80
N ALA A 111 21.53 -3.46 7.89
CA ALA A 111 22.28 -3.04 6.71
C ALA A 111 22.67 -4.22 5.80
N ASP A 112 22.94 -5.39 6.39
CA ASP A 112 23.27 -6.60 5.63
C ASP A 112 22.04 -7.11 4.84
N GLU A 113 20.85 -7.10 5.45
CA GLU A 113 19.58 -7.40 4.77
C GLU A 113 19.32 -6.44 3.61
N GLY A 114 19.50 -5.13 3.82
CA GLY A 114 19.29 -4.12 2.79
C GLY A 114 20.27 -4.26 1.62
N LEU A 115 21.56 -4.48 1.91
CA LEU A 115 22.59 -4.70 0.89
C LEU A 115 22.34 -5.97 0.08
N HIS A 116 21.98 -7.07 0.75
CA HIS A 116 21.71 -8.34 0.08
C HIS A 116 20.57 -8.22 -0.94
N VAL A 117 19.46 -7.62 -0.53
CA VAL A 117 18.29 -7.39 -1.40
C VAL A 117 18.66 -6.56 -2.63
N LEU A 118 19.45 -5.49 -2.46
CA LEU A 118 19.89 -4.67 -3.59
C LEU A 118 20.76 -5.46 -4.58
N GLN A 119 21.59 -6.38 -4.09
CA GLN A 119 22.40 -7.25 -4.94
C GLN A 119 21.54 -8.23 -5.71
N GLU A 120 20.54 -8.86 -5.08
CA GLU A 120 19.63 -9.81 -5.72
C GLU A 120 18.77 -9.14 -6.80
N ILE A 121 18.25 -7.94 -6.52
CA ILE A 121 17.50 -7.14 -7.51
C ILE A 121 18.40 -6.81 -8.72
N GLN A 122 19.66 -6.42 -8.50
CA GLN A 122 20.60 -6.08 -9.59
C GLN A 122 21.09 -7.30 -10.37
N ALA A 123 21.22 -8.46 -9.72
CA ALA A 123 21.62 -9.71 -10.35
C ALA A 123 20.48 -10.35 -11.17
N THR A 124 19.24 -9.97 -10.88
CA THR A 124 18.05 -10.49 -11.57
C THR A 124 17.91 -9.89 -12.96
N GLN A 125 17.54 -10.73 -13.93
CA GLN A 125 17.22 -10.26 -15.28
C GLN A 125 16.00 -9.35 -15.22
N GLU A 126 16.11 -8.14 -15.76
CA GLU A 126 15.07 -7.11 -15.70
C GLU A 126 13.69 -7.62 -16.14
N SER A 127 13.64 -8.42 -17.21
CA SER A 127 12.39 -8.99 -17.75
C SER A 127 11.68 -9.98 -16.81
N LYS A 128 12.35 -10.47 -15.77
CA LYS A 128 11.78 -11.37 -14.77
C LYS A 128 11.23 -10.64 -13.54
N ILE A 129 11.60 -9.37 -13.37
CA ILE A 129 11.13 -8.57 -12.24
C ILE A 129 9.68 -8.16 -12.50
N LYS A 130 8.80 -8.57 -11.60
CA LYS A 130 7.41 -8.15 -11.59
C LYS A 130 7.01 -7.76 -10.19
N THR A 131 6.48 -6.56 -10.03
CA THR A 131 6.00 -6.05 -8.75
C THR A 131 4.49 -5.95 -8.78
N SER A 132 3.84 -6.35 -7.70
CA SER A 132 2.39 -6.18 -7.59
C SER A 132 1.92 -5.90 -6.18
N PHE A 133 0.81 -5.17 -6.08
CA PHE A 133 0.05 -4.94 -4.85
C PHE A 133 -1.39 -4.55 -5.20
N ASP A 134 -2.28 -4.65 -4.23
CA ASP A 134 -3.69 -4.32 -4.46
C ASP A 134 -3.98 -2.85 -4.14
N LEU A 135 -4.76 -2.20 -5.00
CA LEU A 135 -5.35 -0.89 -4.78
C LEU A 135 -6.86 -1.08 -4.51
N TYR A 136 -7.32 -0.58 -3.37
CA TYR A 136 -8.74 -0.57 -3.03
C TYR A 136 -9.31 0.78 -3.44
N ILE A 137 -10.35 0.75 -4.28
CA ILE A 137 -11.12 1.93 -4.68
C ILE A 137 -12.50 1.78 -4.06
N ILE A 138 -12.79 2.61 -3.06
CA ILE A 138 -14.09 2.62 -2.38
C ILE A 138 -14.77 3.95 -2.63
N LYS A 139 -16.03 3.85 -3.03
CA LYS A 139 -16.91 4.99 -3.24
C LYS A 139 -18.13 4.83 -2.35
N GLY A 140 -18.47 5.88 -1.61
CA GLY A 140 -19.72 5.97 -0.87
C GLY A 140 -20.53 7.20 -1.28
N ILE A 141 -21.85 7.06 -1.33
CA ILE A 141 -22.79 8.17 -1.48
C ILE A 141 -23.39 8.46 -0.12
N LYS A 142 -23.21 9.68 0.41
CA LYS A 142 -23.73 9.99 1.73
C LYS A 142 -25.26 9.95 1.71
N PRO A 143 -25.92 9.26 2.66
CA PRO A 143 -27.38 9.25 2.76
C PRO A 143 -27.96 10.64 3.04
#